data_AF-A0A7V5XFV9-F1
#
_entry.id   AF-A0A7V5XFV9-F1
#
_cell.length_a   1.000
_cell.length_b   1.000
_cell.length_c   1.000
_cell.angle_alpha   90.00
_cell.angle_beta   90.00
_cell.angle_gamma   90.00
#
_symmetry.space_group_name_H-M   'P 1'
#
loop_
_entity.id
_entity.type
_entity.pdbx_description
1 polymer ?
#
loop_
_entity_poly.entity_id
_entity_poly.type
_entity_poly.pdbx_seq_one_letter_code
_entity_poly.pdbx_strand_id
1 'polypeptide(L)'
;MFWTPEAEAYLKKVPFFVRKKVKNEIEKYIRTQGKDQVTLEDLIKAKEILLNKIAEVDKGYEVSGCFGVETCPNAITSSSRLLEGLEKILEEEKITEFLQEKVNKKLKVHNKFKVAFRMSKCLLSDPYMRFCPPWSY
;
A
#
# COMPACT_ATOMS: atom_id res chain seq x y z
N MET A 1 8.73 -2.61 -28.39
CA MET A 1 8.95 -3.74 -27.46
C MET A 1 8.29 -4.97 -28.05
N PHE A 2 9.06 -6.03 -28.30
CA PHE A 2 8.56 -7.27 -28.86
C PHE A 2 8.22 -8.25 -27.73
N TRP A 3 7.03 -8.84 -27.77
CA TRP A 3 6.62 -9.87 -26.83
C TRP A 3 6.56 -11.21 -27.55
N THR A 4 7.14 -12.23 -26.94
CA THR A 4 7.02 -13.60 -27.46
C THR A 4 5.59 -14.12 -27.27
N PRO A 5 5.07 -14.97 -28.18
CA PRO A 5 3.71 -15.53 -28.06
C PRO A 5 3.47 -16.21 -26.70
N GLU A 6 4.48 -16.87 -26.17
CA GLU A 6 4.46 -17.54 -24.86
C GLU A 6 4.32 -16.52 -23.71
N ALA A 7 5.04 -15.39 -23.80
CA ALA A 7 4.95 -14.30 -22.83
C ALA A 7 3.57 -13.61 -22.87
N GLU A 8 3.01 -13.38 -24.06
CA GLU A 8 1.65 -12.82 -24.20
C GLU A 8 0.58 -13.77 -23.64
N ALA A 9 0.71 -15.07 -23.89
CA ALA A 9 -0.19 -16.07 -23.35
C ALA A 9 -0.15 -16.11 -21.82
N TYR A 10 1.05 -15.96 -21.23
CA TYR A 10 1.18 -15.86 -19.77
C TYR A 10 0.57 -14.57 -19.22
N LEU A 11 0.76 -13.43 -19.90
CA LEU A 11 0.17 -12.16 -19.48
C LEU A 11 -1.37 -12.19 -19.47
N LYS A 12 -2.01 -12.98 -20.34
CA LYS A 12 -3.47 -13.15 -20.35
C LYS A 12 -4.02 -13.78 -19.06
N LYS A 13 -3.20 -14.55 -18.31
CA LYS A 13 -3.57 -15.14 -17.00
C LYS A 13 -3.71 -14.09 -15.90
N VAL A 14 -3.06 -12.93 -16.04
CA VAL A 14 -3.16 -11.82 -15.09
C VAL A 14 -4.56 -11.18 -15.20
N PRO A 15 -5.22 -10.74 -14.12
CA PRO A 15 -6.51 -10.06 -14.23
C PRO A 15 -6.44 -8.77 -15.05
N PHE A 16 -7.44 -8.50 -15.89
CA PHE A 16 -7.40 -7.43 -16.90
C PHE A 16 -7.11 -6.03 -16.31
N PHE A 17 -7.64 -5.74 -15.12
CA PHE A 17 -7.49 -4.43 -14.46
C PHE A 17 -6.06 -4.13 -13.99
N VAL A 18 -5.23 -5.15 -13.78
CA VAL A 18 -3.79 -4.98 -13.47
C VAL A 18 -2.88 -5.24 -14.66
N ARG A 19 -3.34 -5.90 -15.73
CA ARG A 19 -2.51 -6.26 -16.92
C ARG A 19 -1.74 -5.08 -17.49
N LYS A 20 -2.39 -3.92 -17.70
CA LYS A 20 -1.73 -2.73 -18.27
C LYS A 20 -0.58 -2.24 -17.39
N LYS A 21 -0.79 -2.22 -16.07
CA LYS A 21 0.24 -1.83 -15.11
C LYS A 21 1.41 -2.81 -15.10
N VAL A 22 1.10 -4.12 -15.06
CA VAL A 22 2.12 -5.18 -15.10
C VAL A 22 2.93 -5.11 -16.41
N LYS A 23 2.28 -4.95 -17.56
CA LYS A 23 2.95 -4.81 -18.87
C LYS A 23 3.96 -3.66 -18.86
N ASN A 24 3.52 -2.47 -18.43
CA ASN A 24 4.38 -1.29 -18.40
C ASN A 24 5.61 -1.46 -17.50
N GLU A 25 5.44 -2.09 -16.33
CA GLU A 25 6.55 -2.31 -15.39
C GLU A 25 7.58 -3.33 -15.94
N ILE A 26 7.10 -4.38 -16.62
CA ILE A 26 7.98 -5.36 -17.26
C ILE A 26 8.75 -4.72 -18.42
N GLU A 27 8.08 -3.92 -19.26
CA GLU A 27 8.75 -3.22 -20.36
C GLU A 27 9.83 -2.25 -19.85
N LYS A 28 9.57 -1.52 -18.76
CA LYS A 28 10.59 -0.69 -18.10
C LYS A 28 11.78 -1.53 -17.62
N TYR A 29 11.53 -2.65 -16.94
CA TYR A 29 12.59 -3.52 -16.43
C TYR A 29 13.49 -4.06 -17.55
N ILE A 30 12.89 -4.50 -18.66
CA ILE A 30 13.64 -5.05 -19.79
C ILE A 30 14.39 -3.95 -20.55
N ARG A 31 13.84 -2.74 -20.65
CA ARG A 31 14.59 -1.57 -21.14
C ARG A 31 15.80 -1.22 -20.26
N THR A 32 15.69 -1.33 -18.94
CA THR A 32 16.85 -1.11 -18.05
C THR A 32 17.95 -2.16 -18.23
N GLN A 33 17.60 -3.33 -18.75
CA GLN A 33 18.54 -4.40 -19.12
C GLN A 33 19.11 -4.23 -20.54
N GLY A 34 18.73 -3.16 -21.27
CA GLY A 34 19.17 -2.91 -22.64
C GLY A 34 18.56 -3.86 -23.69
N LYS A 35 17.48 -4.56 -23.34
CA LYS A 35 16.78 -5.51 -24.22
C LYS A 35 15.49 -4.88 -24.78
N ASP A 36 15.14 -5.25 -26.00
CA ASP A 36 13.88 -4.83 -26.66
C ASP A 36 12.85 -5.96 -26.84
N GLN A 37 13.20 -7.17 -26.40
CA GLN A 37 12.37 -8.37 -26.48
C GLN A 37 12.07 -8.93 -25.08
N VAL A 38 10.80 -9.26 -24.83
CA VAL A 38 10.30 -9.86 -23.59
C VAL A 38 10.10 -11.36 -23.81
N THR A 39 10.91 -12.17 -23.12
CA THR A 39 10.78 -13.63 -23.07
C THR A 39 9.91 -14.09 -21.89
N LEU A 40 9.48 -15.35 -21.89
CA LEU A 40 8.74 -15.93 -20.77
C LEU A 40 9.56 -15.92 -19.47
N GLU A 41 10.87 -16.19 -19.56
CA GLU A 41 11.78 -16.20 -18.41
C GLU A 41 11.93 -14.82 -17.80
N ASP A 42 12.09 -13.80 -18.66
CA ASP A 42 12.15 -12.39 -18.26
C ASP A 42 10.85 -11.97 -17.56
N LEU A 43 9.70 -12.45 -18.02
CA LEU A 43 8.39 -12.19 -17.41
C LEU A 43 8.28 -12.83 -16.02
N ILE A 44 8.71 -14.07 -15.85
CA ILE A 44 8.71 -14.77 -14.56
C ILE A 44 9.63 -14.06 -13.56
N LYS A 45 10.86 -13.69 -13.98
CA LYS A 45 11.80 -12.94 -13.15
C LYS A 45 11.26 -11.56 -12.76
N ALA A 46 10.71 -10.82 -13.73
CA ALA A 46 10.13 -9.51 -13.48
C ALA A 46 8.93 -9.59 -12.51
N LYS A 47 8.10 -10.64 -12.63
CA LYS A 47 7.00 -10.91 -11.69
C LYS A 47 7.50 -11.10 -10.26
N GLU A 48 8.53 -11.93 -10.05
CA GLU A 48 9.10 -12.15 -8.71
C GLU A 48 9.65 -10.85 -8.11
N ILE A 49 10.38 -10.07 -8.91
CA ILE A 49 10.94 -8.79 -8.48
C ILE A 49 9.83 -7.79 -8.15
N LEU A 50 8.79 -7.67 -9.00
CA LEU A 50 7.68 -6.75 -8.77
C LEU A 50 6.86 -7.14 -7.54
N LEU A 51 6.60 -8.43 -7.33
CA LEU A 51 5.93 -8.91 -6.12
C LEU A 51 6.75 -8.61 -4.86
N ASN A 52 8.07 -8.78 -4.91
CA ASN A 52 8.93 -8.44 -3.79
C ASN A 52 8.99 -6.93 -3.53
N LYS A 53 9.10 -6.10 -4.57
CA LYS A 53 9.09 -4.63 -4.45
C LYS A 53 7.79 -4.06 -3.89
N ILE A 54 6.64 -4.58 -4.32
CA ILE A 54 5.33 -4.13 -3.81
C ILE A 54 5.11 -4.62 -2.38
N ALA A 55 5.74 -5.73 -2.02
CA ALA A 55 5.59 -6.30 -0.71
C ALA A 55 6.33 -5.48 0.34
N GLU A 56 7.58 -5.08 0.12
CA GLU A 56 8.41 -4.46 1.16
C GLU A 56 7.88 -3.11 1.66
N VAL A 57 7.83 -2.93 2.98
CA VAL A 57 7.41 -1.68 3.63
C VAL A 57 8.45 -1.26 4.67
N ASP A 58 8.87 0.01 4.60
CA ASP A 58 9.86 0.58 5.53
C ASP A 58 9.25 0.93 6.90
N LYS A 59 8.03 1.49 6.93
CA LYS A 59 7.29 1.82 8.17
C LYS A 59 6.30 0.70 8.53
N GLY A 60 6.54 0.00 9.63
CA GLY A 60 5.76 -1.17 10.05
C GLY A 60 4.34 -0.86 10.52
N TYR A 61 4.00 0.42 10.74
CA TYR A 61 2.69 0.84 11.22
C TYR A 61 2.10 2.01 10.42
N GLU A 62 0.79 2.22 10.58
CA GLU A 62 0.03 3.33 10.02
C GLU A 62 -0.98 3.81 11.06
N VAL A 63 -0.98 5.12 11.34
CA VAL A 63 -2.01 5.74 12.16
C VAL A 63 -2.93 6.54 11.24
N SER A 64 -4.23 6.33 11.38
CA SER A 64 -5.25 6.98 10.57
C SER A 64 -6.37 7.56 11.44
N GLY A 65 -6.88 8.71 11.04
CA GLY A 65 -7.99 9.40 11.71
C GLY A 65 -9.17 9.64 10.79
N CYS A 66 -10.23 10.28 11.32
CA CYS A 66 -11.36 10.73 10.52
C CYS A 66 -10.94 11.75 9.45
N PHE A 67 -11.68 11.83 8.34
CA PHE A 67 -11.39 12.73 7.21
C PHE A 67 -11.37 14.23 7.57
N GLY A 68 -12.11 14.66 8.59
CA GLY A 68 -12.16 16.05 9.03
C GLY A 68 -11.15 16.37 10.14
N VAL A 69 -9.88 16.04 9.94
CA VAL A 69 -8.82 16.18 10.96
C VAL A 69 -8.73 17.61 11.51
N GLU A 70 -8.85 18.60 10.64
CA GLU A 70 -8.67 20.03 10.97
C GLU A 70 -9.99 20.81 11.12
N THR A 71 -11.08 20.38 10.46
CA THR A 71 -12.27 21.22 10.24
C THR A 71 -13.60 20.55 10.58
N CYS A 72 -13.60 19.42 11.27
CA CYS A 72 -14.84 18.75 11.66
C CYS A 72 -15.54 19.48 12.81
N PRO A 73 -16.78 19.98 12.63
CA PRO A 73 -17.54 20.63 13.70
C PRO A 73 -17.97 19.64 14.80
N ASN A 74 -17.97 18.34 14.50
CA ASN A 74 -18.28 17.28 15.45
C ASN A 74 -17.02 16.68 16.12
N ALA A 75 -15.83 17.26 15.91
CA ALA A 75 -14.62 16.78 16.55
C ALA A 75 -14.65 17.08 18.06
N ILE A 76 -14.44 16.06 18.88
CA ILE A 76 -14.37 16.21 20.34
C ILE A 76 -13.06 16.91 20.75
N THR A 77 -11.99 16.78 19.97
CA THR A 77 -10.67 17.39 20.21
C THR A 77 -9.89 17.56 18.91
N SER A 78 -8.72 18.22 18.96
CA SER A 78 -7.79 18.36 17.83
C SER A 78 -7.35 16.98 17.34
N SER A 79 -7.72 16.66 16.10
CA SER A 79 -7.42 15.34 15.55
C SER A 79 -5.95 15.19 15.16
N SER A 80 -5.33 16.25 14.64
CA SER A 80 -3.91 16.28 14.26
C SER A 80 -3.01 15.98 15.44
N ARG A 81 -3.14 16.73 16.55
CA ARG A 81 -2.29 16.56 17.74
C ARG A 81 -2.35 15.15 18.32
N LEU A 82 -3.53 14.53 18.28
CA LEU A 82 -3.70 13.17 18.82
C LEU A 82 -3.10 12.11 17.89
N LEU A 83 -3.28 12.24 16.57
CA LEU A 83 -2.67 11.34 15.60
C LEU A 83 -1.14 11.42 15.66
N GLU A 84 -0.58 12.62 15.75
CA GLU A 84 0.85 12.85 15.94
C GLU A 84 1.35 12.23 17.25
N GLY A 85 0.61 12.41 18.35
CA GLY A 85 0.93 11.78 19.64
C GLY A 85 0.93 10.26 19.58
N LEU A 86 -0.04 9.66 18.89
CA LEU A 86 -0.09 8.21 18.67
C LEU A 86 1.07 7.72 17.80
N GLU A 87 1.39 8.43 16.72
CA GLU A 87 2.56 8.09 15.90
C GLU A 87 3.85 8.15 16.72
N LYS A 88 4.01 9.19 17.55
CA LYS A 88 5.19 9.34 18.41
C LYS A 88 5.34 8.19 19.40
N ILE A 89 4.25 7.77 20.05
CA ILE A 89 4.27 6.61 20.96
C ILE A 89 4.70 5.34 20.22
N LEU A 90 4.16 5.09 19.02
CA LEU A 90 4.52 3.90 18.23
C LEU A 90 5.98 3.93 17.75
N GLU A 91 6.51 5.12 17.49
CA GLU A 91 7.93 5.32 17.15
C GLU A 91 8.85 5.12 18.36
N GLU A 92 8.51 5.71 19.52
CA GLU A 92 9.25 5.56 20.77
C GLU A 92 9.32 4.09 21.23
N GLU A 93 8.22 3.34 21.06
CA GLU A 93 8.13 1.91 21.37
C GLU A 93 8.76 1.00 20.31
N LYS A 94 9.37 1.56 19.24
CA LYS A 94 10.08 0.79 18.20
C LYS A 94 9.24 -0.35 17.61
N ILE A 95 7.97 -0.04 17.31
CA ILE A 95 7.01 -1.04 16.83
C ILE A 95 7.45 -1.65 15.50
N THR A 96 8.13 -0.89 14.64
CA THR A 96 8.63 -1.41 13.36
C THR A 96 9.68 -2.50 13.58
N GLU A 97 10.62 -2.29 14.50
CA GLU A 97 11.65 -3.25 14.87
C GLU A 97 11.05 -4.49 15.53
N PHE A 98 10.09 -4.28 16.43
CA PHE A 98 9.34 -5.38 17.05
C PHE A 98 8.67 -6.28 16.00
N LEU A 99 8.02 -5.68 15.01
CA LEU A 99 7.37 -6.42 13.93
C LEU A 99 8.40 -7.15 13.04
N GLN A 100 9.55 -6.52 12.76
CA GLN A 100 10.64 -7.16 11.99
C GLN A 100 11.18 -8.39 12.72
N GLU A 101 11.40 -8.30 14.03
CA GLU A 101 11.88 -9.40 14.86
C GLU A 101 10.89 -10.59 14.83
N LYS A 102 9.59 -10.31 14.95
CA LYS A 102 8.56 -11.37 14.97
C LYS A 102 8.37 -12.06 13.62
N VAL A 103 8.48 -11.33 12.52
CA VAL A 103 8.31 -11.88 11.17
C VAL A 103 9.57 -12.64 10.72
N ASN A 104 10.74 -12.33 11.30
CA ASN A 104 12.06 -12.90 10.96
C ASN A 104 12.36 -12.84 9.44
N LYS A 105 11.77 -11.84 8.76
CA LYS A 105 11.91 -11.51 7.33
C LYS A 105 11.56 -10.02 7.18
N LYS A 106 11.90 -9.44 6.02
CA LYS A 106 11.48 -8.07 5.69
C LYS A 106 9.97 -7.90 5.79
N LEU A 107 9.55 -6.77 6.35
CA LEU A 107 8.14 -6.45 6.50
C LEU A 107 7.47 -6.31 5.15
N LYS A 108 6.28 -6.94 5.05
CA LYS A 108 5.44 -6.83 3.88
C LYS A 108 4.20 -5.98 4.17
N VAL A 109 3.50 -5.49 3.14
CA VAL A 109 2.26 -4.70 3.30
C VAL A 109 1.21 -5.38 4.20
N HIS A 110 1.12 -6.71 4.17
CA HIS A 110 0.19 -7.46 5.01
C HIS A 110 0.61 -7.59 6.49
N ASN A 111 1.85 -7.24 6.82
CA ASN A 111 2.35 -7.21 8.19
C ASN A 111 2.15 -5.83 8.85
N LYS A 112 1.61 -4.86 8.11
CA LYS A 112 1.49 -3.48 8.58
C LYS A 112 0.46 -3.39 9.70
N PHE A 113 0.88 -2.93 10.87
CA PHE A 113 0.00 -2.67 12.00
C PHE A 113 -0.77 -1.36 11.77
N LYS A 114 -2.11 -1.43 11.74
CA LYS A 114 -2.96 -0.28 11.45
C LYS A 114 -3.71 0.15 12.69
N VAL A 115 -3.46 1.38 13.12
CA VAL A 115 -4.22 2.05 14.17
C VAL A 115 -5.18 3.02 13.51
N ALA A 116 -6.45 2.91 13.87
CA ALA A 116 -7.47 3.82 13.39
C ALA A 116 -8.19 4.44 14.57
N PHE A 117 -8.25 5.77 14.58
CA PHE A 117 -8.82 6.55 15.66
C PHE A 117 -10.04 7.35 15.18
N ARG A 118 -11.14 7.26 15.94
CA ARG A 118 -12.39 7.96 15.63
C ARG A 118 -12.70 8.98 16.72
N MET A 119 -13.01 10.22 16.32
CA MET A 119 -13.08 11.39 17.21
C MET A 119 -14.47 12.03 17.26
N SER A 120 -15.45 11.44 16.57
CA SER A 120 -16.82 11.90 16.54
C SER A 120 -17.79 10.71 16.49
N LYS A 121 -19.05 10.94 16.88
CA LYS A 121 -20.13 9.94 16.80
C LYS A 121 -20.58 9.65 15.36
N CYS A 122 -19.91 10.18 14.33
CA CYS A 122 -20.25 9.88 12.94
C CYS A 122 -20.09 8.37 12.67
N LEU A 123 -21.22 7.67 12.56
CA LEU A 123 -21.27 6.22 12.32
C LEU A 123 -20.75 5.84 10.92
N LEU A 124 -20.63 6.81 10.01
CA LEU A 124 -20.24 6.61 8.61
C LEU A 124 -18.73 6.75 8.35
N SER A 125 -17.92 7.12 9.35
CA SER A 125 -16.45 7.14 9.21
C SER A 125 -15.85 5.83 9.72
N ASP A 126 -16.21 4.71 9.11
CA ASP A 126 -15.35 3.52 9.22
C ASP A 126 -13.99 3.90 8.61
N PRO A 127 -12.85 3.77 9.34
CA PRO A 127 -11.53 3.95 8.74
C PRO A 127 -11.29 3.04 7.52
N TYR A 128 -12.08 1.97 7.36
CA TYR A 128 -12.11 1.12 6.18
C TYR A 128 -13.15 1.52 5.11
N MET A 129 -14.15 2.37 5.41
CA MET A 129 -15.06 2.96 4.42
C MET A 129 -14.77 4.45 4.22
N ARG A 130 -14.11 4.75 3.10
CA ARG A 130 -13.68 6.10 2.72
C ARG A 130 -14.82 6.98 2.20
N PHE A 131 -15.88 7.20 2.97
CA PHE A 131 -16.94 8.14 2.57
C PHE A 131 -17.51 8.90 3.76
N CYS A 132 -17.14 10.17 3.88
CA CYS A 132 -17.89 11.15 4.66
C CYS A 132 -18.79 11.91 3.67
N PRO A 133 -20.11 11.64 3.61
CA PRO A 133 -20.98 12.43 2.75
C PRO A 133 -20.97 13.90 3.18
N PRO A 134 -21.14 14.84 2.22
CA PRO A 134 -21.22 16.25 2.53
C PRO A 134 -22.47 16.49 3.39
N TRP A 135 -22.23 17.18 4.50
CA TRP A 135 -23.18 17.63 5.52
C TRP A 135 -24.53 18.03 4.91
N SER A 136 -25.50 17.11 4.95
CA SER A 136 -26.91 17.43 4.74
C SER A 136 -27.51 17.55 6.14
N TYR A 137 -27.61 18.79 6.61
CA TYR A 137 -28.59 19.15 7.64
C TYR A 137 -29.96 19.23 6.99
#